data_AF-A0A4R8TV24-F1
#
_entry.id   AF-A0A4R8TV24-F1
#
_cell.length_a   1.000
_cell.length_b   1.000
_cell.length_c   1.000
_cell.angle_alpha   90.00
_cell.angle_beta   90.00
_cell.angle_gamma   90.00
#
_symmetry.space_group_name_H-M   'P 1'
#
loop_
_entity.id
_entity.type
_entity.pdbx_description
1 polymer ?
#
loop_
_entity_poly.entity_id
_entity_poly.type
_entity_poly.pdbx_seq_one_letter_code
_entity_poly.pdbx_strand_id
1 'polypeptide(L)'
;MFRKVKEIKTLEDNEEFCKSIAQMLKAHLTVIPKLSMGILESRGRMDPADLDKFMNTVLRSRISRRVIAEQHLALTDTYHSPWFSPGAKLSESEFIGEIFIKCVAKDVIERCTRAVETIARATYGHDVELPEINVVGHLEASFPYILSHLEYIVGELLRNSVQAVIERRQRAKPTRPSPPPPIEVTICEAQQHVIIRISDQGGGIPRDELPYLWSFSKGPQSEQRLENLGRVPKLAATMQELHVSDELGRADLKTPNYSSSLSSMTGRPPNLRLGMGLPLSRVYAEYWAGSLELHSLEGYGVDAFLQISKLGNKNEQLTTRATMDAV
;
A
#
# COMPACT_ATOMS: atom_id res chain seq x y z
N MET A 1 4.10 26.44 6.33
CA MET A 1 3.51 26.80 5.03
C MET A 1 2.02 27.06 5.16
N PHE A 2 1.18 26.09 5.58
CA PHE A 2 -0.27 26.30 5.74
C PHE A 2 -0.68 27.44 6.68
N ARG A 3 0.07 27.69 7.76
CA ARG A 3 -0.19 28.84 8.66
C ARG A 3 -0.06 30.22 8.01
N LYS A 4 0.53 30.30 6.81
CA LYS A 4 0.70 31.55 6.04
C LYS A 4 -0.38 31.70 4.96
N VAL A 5 -1.16 30.67 4.70
CA VAL A 5 -2.27 30.72 3.74
C VAL A 5 -3.38 31.56 4.37
N LYS A 6 -3.88 32.54 3.62
CA LYS A 6 -5.00 33.37 4.06
C LYS A 6 -6.30 32.55 4.05
N GLU A 7 -7.31 33.04 4.76
CA GLU A 7 -8.65 32.48 4.66
C GLU A 7 -9.12 32.50 3.19
N ILE A 8 -9.59 31.35 2.70
CA ILE A 8 -10.04 31.15 1.32
C ILE A 8 -11.44 31.75 1.19
N LYS A 9 -11.62 32.74 0.32
CA LYS A 9 -12.91 33.43 0.13
C LYS A 9 -13.42 33.35 -1.29
N THR A 10 -12.54 33.12 -2.27
CA THR A 10 -12.90 33.03 -3.69
C THR A 10 -12.43 31.73 -4.33
N LEU A 11 -12.88 31.46 -5.55
CA LEU A 11 -12.43 30.30 -6.33
C LEU A 11 -10.95 30.43 -6.70
N GLU A 12 -10.48 31.65 -6.98
CA GLU A 12 -9.07 31.95 -7.25
C GLU A 12 -8.19 31.67 -6.02
N ASP A 13 -8.67 32.00 -4.81
CA ASP A 13 -8.00 31.63 -3.55
C ASP A 13 -7.89 30.09 -3.43
N ASN A 14 -8.94 29.37 -3.82
CA ASN A 14 -8.95 27.90 -3.80
C ASN A 14 -7.95 27.30 -4.80
N GLU A 15 -7.86 27.86 -6.01
CA GLU A 15 -6.88 27.42 -7.02
C GLU A 15 -5.44 27.58 -6.50
N GLU A 16 -5.12 28.71 -5.88
CA GLU A 16 -3.79 28.96 -5.32
C GLU A 16 -3.50 28.06 -4.10
N PHE A 17 -4.52 27.78 -3.30
CA PHE A 17 -4.43 26.81 -2.22
C PHE A 17 -4.18 25.38 -2.73
N CYS A 18 -4.88 24.97 -3.80
CA CYS A 18 -4.68 23.67 -4.44
C CYS A 18 -3.25 23.52 -4.96
N LYS A 19 -2.67 24.54 -5.60
CA LYS A 19 -1.25 24.54 -6.00
C LYS A 19 -0.32 24.32 -4.81
N SER A 20 -0.59 25.00 -3.69
CA SER A 20 0.19 24.86 -2.46
C SER A 20 0.09 23.44 -1.87
N ILE A 21 -1.11 22.84 -1.88
CA ILE A 21 -1.32 21.45 -1.43
C ILE A 21 -0.56 20.48 -2.34
N ALA A 22 -0.71 20.61 -3.67
CA ALA A 22 -0.06 19.74 -4.64
C ALA A 22 1.48 19.80 -4.50
N GLN A 23 2.05 20.99 -4.32
CA GLN A 23 3.47 21.17 -4.05
C GLN A 23 3.91 20.45 -2.76
N MET A 24 3.11 20.53 -1.70
CA MET A 24 3.38 19.86 -0.43
C MET A 24 3.33 18.33 -0.57
N LEU A 25 2.33 17.80 -1.28
CA LEU A 25 2.19 16.36 -1.55
C LEU A 25 3.42 15.83 -2.32
N LYS A 26 3.90 16.59 -3.30
CA LYS A 26 5.11 16.27 -4.08
C LYS A 26 6.37 16.31 -3.21
N ALA A 27 6.53 17.34 -2.38
CA ALA A 27 7.67 17.44 -1.45
C ALA A 27 7.73 16.27 -0.45
N HIS A 28 6.57 15.71 -0.09
CA HIS A 28 6.47 14.62 0.88
C HIS A 28 6.49 13.20 0.30
N LEU A 29 6.75 13.04 -1.01
CA LEU A 29 6.85 11.71 -1.64
C LEU A 29 7.96 10.85 -1.02
N THR A 30 9.11 11.45 -0.69
CA THR A 30 10.29 10.74 -0.16
C THR A 30 10.30 10.57 1.36
N VAL A 31 9.24 10.96 2.06
CA VAL A 31 9.21 10.99 3.53
C VAL A 31 9.25 9.59 4.15
N ILE A 32 8.53 8.60 3.60
CA ILE A 32 8.49 7.26 4.19
C ILE A 32 9.89 6.62 4.23
N PRO A 33 10.65 6.56 3.12
CA PRO A 33 12.01 6.03 3.16
C PRO A 33 12.93 6.80 4.12
N LYS A 34 12.85 8.14 4.15
CA LYS A 34 13.66 8.98 5.05
C LYS A 34 13.35 8.72 6.53
N LEU A 35 12.06 8.61 6.85
CA LEU A 35 11.60 8.33 8.20
C LEU A 35 12.12 6.96 8.67
N SER A 36 12.01 5.94 7.82
CA SER A 36 12.49 4.60 8.15
C SER A 36 14.01 4.50 8.28
N MET A 37 14.76 5.25 7.47
CA MET A 37 16.22 5.39 7.69
C MET A 37 16.51 5.95 9.07
N GLY A 38 15.87 7.07 9.44
CA GLY A 38 16.08 7.70 10.76
C GLY A 38 15.74 6.77 11.94
N ILE A 39 14.72 5.94 11.81
CA ILE A 39 14.36 4.95 12.84
C ILE A 39 15.42 3.86 12.98
N LEU A 40 15.92 3.34 11.87
CA LEU A 40 16.97 2.32 11.90
C LEU A 40 18.31 2.90 12.39
N GLU A 41 18.63 4.14 12.08
CA GLU A 41 19.80 4.86 12.60
C GLU A 41 19.70 5.13 14.11
N SER A 42 18.48 5.32 14.63
CA SER A 42 18.19 5.51 16.05
C SER A 42 18.22 4.21 16.86
N ARG A 43 18.36 3.05 16.19
CA ARG A 43 18.45 1.74 16.85
C ARG A 43 19.63 1.72 17.83
N GLY A 44 19.38 1.18 19.03
CA GLY A 44 20.36 1.12 20.11
C GLY A 44 20.57 2.43 20.89
N ARG A 45 19.91 3.52 20.47
CA ARG A 45 19.91 4.81 21.17
C ARG A 45 18.57 5.17 21.82
N MET A 46 17.50 4.49 21.42
CA MET A 46 16.15 4.64 21.95
C MET A 46 15.52 3.27 22.17
N ASP A 47 14.52 3.20 23.05
CA ASP A 47 13.73 1.99 23.19
C ASP A 47 13.05 1.67 21.84
N PRO A 48 13.25 0.46 21.30
CA PRO A 48 12.59 0.05 20.07
C PRO A 48 11.05 0.13 20.09
N ALA A 49 10.41 -0.08 21.25
CA ALA A 49 8.96 0.04 21.37
C ALA A 49 8.50 1.49 21.14
N ASP A 50 9.28 2.47 21.61
CA ASP A 50 9.01 3.89 21.39
C ASP A 50 9.22 4.26 19.92
N LEU A 51 10.27 3.73 19.28
CA LEU A 51 10.52 3.91 17.84
C LEU A 51 9.36 3.38 16.99
N ASP A 52 8.90 2.16 17.28
CA ASP A 52 7.78 1.55 16.56
C ASP A 52 6.46 2.32 16.83
N LYS A 53 6.22 2.75 18.08
CA LYS A 53 5.05 3.58 18.44
C LYS A 53 5.04 4.92 17.70
N PHE A 54 6.19 5.59 17.65
CA PHE A 54 6.37 6.83 16.91
C PHE A 54 6.09 6.62 15.43
N MET A 55 6.63 5.56 14.82
CA MET A 55 6.39 5.23 13.42
C MET A 55 4.91 5.05 13.10
N ASN A 56 4.22 4.21 13.89
CA ASN A 56 2.78 3.98 13.72
C ASN A 56 1.99 5.29 13.80
N THR A 57 2.34 6.16 14.75
CA THR A 57 1.67 7.46 14.95
C THR A 57 1.90 8.42 13.78
N VAL A 58 3.15 8.56 13.33
CA VAL A 58 3.52 9.44 12.22
C VAL A 58 2.90 8.95 10.91
N LEU A 59 2.91 7.64 10.67
CA LEU A 59 2.32 7.04 9.48
C LEU A 59 0.79 7.25 9.44
N ARG A 60 0.04 6.97 10.53
CA ARG A 60 -1.40 7.28 10.57
C ARG A 60 -1.69 8.75 10.34
N SER A 61 -0.94 9.63 11.02
CA SER A 61 -1.09 11.07 10.86
C SER A 61 -0.80 11.53 9.42
N ARG A 62 0.17 10.89 8.75
CA ARG A 62 0.47 11.12 7.34
C ARG A 62 -0.65 10.64 6.42
N ILE A 63 -1.18 9.43 6.63
CA ILE A 63 -2.31 8.88 5.86
C ILE A 63 -3.48 9.85 5.93
N SER A 64 -3.89 10.27 7.13
CA SER A 64 -5.00 11.22 7.34
C SER A 64 -4.81 12.53 6.58
N ARG A 65 -3.66 13.21 6.77
CA ARG A 65 -3.37 14.48 6.10
C ARG A 65 -3.36 14.35 4.58
N ARG A 66 -2.83 13.23 4.08
CA ARG A 66 -2.70 12.99 2.65
C ARG A 66 -4.06 12.72 2.00
N VAL A 67 -4.90 11.89 2.62
CA VAL A 67 -6.27 11.61 2.17
C VAL A 67 -7.09 12.90 2.12
N ILE A 68 -7.05 13.74 3.16
CA ILE A 68 -7.79 15.01 3.18
C ILE A 68 -7.30 15.94 2.07
N ALA A 69 -5.99 16.03 1.86
CA ALA A 69 -5.39 16.85 0.83
C ALA A 69 -5.76 16.38 -0.59
N GLU A 70 -5.59 15.08 -0.87
CA GLU A 70 -5.93 14.47 -2.16
C GLU A 70 -7.44 14.55 -2.42
N GLN A 71 -8.29 14.33 -1.41
CA GLN A 71 -9.74 14.48 -1.53
C GLN A 71 -10.14 15.91 -1.93
N HIS A 72 -9.53 16.93 -1.30
CA HIS A 72 -9.83 18.32 -1.63
C HIS A 72 -9.42 18.67 -3.07
N LEU A 73 -8.26 18.19 -3.50
CA LEU A 73 -7.77 18.36 -4.87
C LEU A 73 -8.69 17.67 -5.88
N ALA A 74 -9.01 16.39 -5.66
CA ALA A 74 -9.85 15.60 -6.56
C ALA A 74 -11.29 16.16 -6.68
N LEU A 75 -11.85 16.68 -5.59
CA LEU A 75 -13.15 17.37 -5.63
C LEU A 75 -13.07 18.70 -6.39
N THR A 76 -11.98 19.44 -6.25
CA THR A 76 -11.75 20.68 -7.03
C THR A 76 -11.62 20.37 -8.52
N ASP A 77 -10.85 19.35 -8.89
CA ASP A 77 -10.72 18.92 -10.30
C ASP A 77 -12.07 18.47 -10.87
N THR A 78 -12.86 17.75 -10.07
CA THR A 78 -14.23 17.35 -10.45
C THR A 78 -15.10 18.58 -10.69
N TYR A 79 -15.03 19.59 -9.82
CA TYR A 79 -15.81 20.83 -9.95
C TYR A 79 -15.48 21.59 -11.25
N HIS A 80 -14.21 21.62 -11.66
CA HIS A 80 -13.78 22.28 -12.91
C HIS A 80 -14.00 21.43 -14.16
N SER A 81 -14.44 20.18 -14.02
CA SER A 81 -14.57 19.28 -15.14
C SER A 81 -15.71 19.68 -16.09
N PRO A 82 -15.55 19.55 -17.43
CA PRO A 82 -16.57 19.97 -18.40
C PRO A 82 -17.94 19.30 -18.23
N TRP A 83 -17.98 18.11 -17.63
CA TRP A 83 -19.21 17.36 -17.40
C TRP A 83 -19.86 17.64 -16.04
N PHE A 84 -19.20 18.38 -15.15
CA PHE A 84 -19.79 18.75 -13.87
C PHE A 84 -20.76 19.91 -14.05
N SER A 85 -21.98 19.73 -13.55
CA SER A 85 -22.98 20.80 -13.46
C SER A 85 -23.65 20.79 -12.08
N PRO A 86 -23.97 21.95 -11.49
CA PRO A 86 -24.66 22.01 -10.22
C PRO A 86 -25.99 21.23 -10.27
N GLY A 87 -26.15 20.25 -9.38
CA GLY A 87 -27.33 19.37 -9.36
C GLY A 87 -27.27 18.17 -10.29
N ALA A 88 -26.16 17.94 -11.01
CA ALA A 88 -25.93 16.69 -11.73
C ALA A 88 -26.04 15.49 -10.78
N LYS A 89 -26.73 14.45 -11.22
CA LYS A 89 -26.76 13.18 -10.46
C LYS A 89 -25.35 12.57 -10.53
N LEU A 90 -24.86 12.09 -9.39
CA LEU A 90 -23.62 11.31 -9.24
C LEU A 90 -23.58 10.02 -10.09
N SER A 91 -24.58 9.76 -10.94
CA SER A 91 -24.83 8.47 -11.60
C SER A 91 -23.78 8.05 -12.63
N GLU A 92 -22.86 8.93 -13.03
CA GLU A 92 -21.85 8.64 -14.05
C GLU A 92 -20.40 8.61 -13.55
N SER A 93 -20.15 8.95 -12.27
CA SER A 93 -18.81 8.89 -11.69
C SER A 93 -18.68 7.70 -10.75
N GLU A 94 -17.69 6.85 -11.01
CA GLU A 94 -17.34 5.75 -10.10
C GLU A 94 -16.53 6.23 -8.89
N PHE A 95 -16.10 7.50 -8.89
CA PHE A 95 -15.32 8.13 -7.83
C PHE A 95 -16.03 9.34 -7.21
N ILE A 96 -15.86 9.51 -5.90
CA ILE A 96 -16.12 10.76 -5.18
C ILE A 96 -14.79 11.21 -4.58
N GLY A 97 -14.09 12.11 -5.28
CA GLY A 97 -12.71 12.44 -4.99
C GLY A 97 -11.82 11.20 -5.08
N GLU A 98 -11.16 10.83 -3.98
CA GLU A 98 -10.30 9.63 -3.87
C GLU A 98 -11.06 8.34 -3.54
N ILE A 99 -12.35 8.44 -3.18
CA ILE A 99 -13.16 7.28 -2.81
C ILE A 99 -13.70 6.64 -4.08
N PHE A 100 -13.27 5.41 -4.35
CA PHE A 100 -13.83 4.58 -5.40
C PHE A 100 -15.08 3.88 -4.86
N ILE A 101 -16.26 4.23 -5.39
CA ILE A 101 -17.56 3.82 -4.84
C ILE A 101 -17.83 2.33 -5.12
N LYS A 102 -17.39 1.86 -6.30
CA LYS A 102 -17.60 0.48 -6.77
C LYS A 102 -16.28 -0.27 -6.89
N CYS A 103 -15.53 -0.37 -5.79
CA CYS A 103 -14.29 -1.14 -5.77
C CYS A 103 -14.58 -2.64 -5.81
N VAL A 104 -14.42 -3.26 -6.98
CA VAL A 104 -14.50 -4.71 -7.16
C VAL A 104 -13.16 -5.33 -6.73
N ALA A 105 -13.17 -6.17 -5.70
CA ALA A 105 -11.94 -6.73 -5.14
C ALA A 105 -11.14 -7.56 -6.16
N LYS A 106 -11.82 -8.35 -6.99
CA LYS A 106 -11.20 -9.19 -8.02
C LYS A 106 -10.35 -8.37 -8.98
N ASP A 107 -10.89 -7.27 -9.50
CA ASP A 107 -10.19 -6.41 -10.46
C ASP A 107 -8.91 -5.80 -9.87
N VAL A 108 -8.96 -5.43 -8.59
CA VAL A 108 -7.80 -4.91 -7.86
C VAL A 108 -6.73 -5.99 -7.71
N ILE A 109 -7.12 -7.21 -7.31
CA ILE A 109 -6.21 -8.35 -7.16
C ILE A 109 -5.55 -8.71 -8.50
N GLU A 110 -6.31 -8.72 -9.59
CA GLU A 110 -5.79 -9.00 -10.93
C GLU A 110 -4.83 -7.93 -11.44
N ARG A 111 -5.13 -6.64 -11.19
CA ARG A 111 -4.18 -5.54 -11.49
C ARG A 111 -2.88 -5.70 -10.70
N CYS A 112 -2.98 -5.96 -9.39
CA CYS A 112 -1.81 -6.20 -8.56
C CYS A 112 -1.03 -7.45 -9.01
N THR A 113 -1.72 -8.50 -9.45
CA THR A 113 -1.11 -9.72 -9.98
C THR A 113 -0.22 -9.40 -11.19
N ARG A 114 -0.77 -8.74 -12.22
CA ARG A 114 -0.01 -8.35 -13.42
C ARG A 114 1.22 -7.49 -13.09
N ALA A 115 1.06 -6.54 -12.17
CA ALA A 115 2.17 -5.70 -11.72
C ALA A 115 3.26 -6.52 -11.01
N VAL A 116 2.88 -7.41 -10.09
CA VAL A 116 3.82 -8.27 -9.36
C VAL A 116 4.54 -9.24 -10.28
N GLU A 117 3.84 -9.87 -11.24
CA GLU A 117 4.43 -10.76 -12.23
C GLU A 117 5.47 -10.05 -13.11
N THR A 118 5.13 -8.85 -13.60
CA THR A 118 6.04 -8.01 -14.39
C THR A 118 7.32 -7.70 -13.62
N ILE A 119 7.16 -7.27 -12.37
CA ILE A 119 8.25 -6.94 -11.47
C ILE A 119 9.10 -8.18 -11.11
N ALA A 120 8.45 -9.34 -10.93
CA ALA A 120 9.13 -10.60 -10.64
C ALA A 120 9.99 -11.07 -11.84
N ARG A 121 9.46 -11.03 -13.07
CA ARG A 121 10.23 -11.36 -14.28
C ARG A 121 11.42 -10.43 -14.49
N ALA A 122 11.23 -9.13 -14.24
CA ALA A 122 12.32 -8.16 -14.33
C ALA A 122 13.46 -8.44 -13.33
N THR A 123 13.16 -9.08 -12.19
CA THR A 123 14.12 -9.30 -11.09
C THR A 123 14.77 -10.68 -11.13
N TYR A 124 13.99 -11.72 -11.38
CA TYR A 124 14.45 -13.12 -11.36
C TYR A 124 14.79 -13.66 -12.75
N GLY A 125 14.58 -12.87 -13.82
CA GLY A 125 14.79 -13.25 -15.20
C GLY A 125 13.48 -13.56 -15.93
N HIS A 126 13.47 -13.38 -17.25
CA HIS A 126 12.27 -13.56 -18.08
C HIS A 126 11.70 -14.98 -18.00
N ASP A 127 12.59 -15.98 -17.89
CA ASP A 127 12.27 -17.40 -17.89
C ASP A 127 11.91 -17.96 -16.50
N VAL A 128 11.76 -17.10 -15.48
CA VAL A 128 11.32 -17.54 -14.16
C VAL A 128 9.91 -18.13 -14.25
N GLU A 129 9.75 -19.32 -13.67
CA GLU A 129 8.43 -19.93 -13.48
C GLU A 129 7.72 -19.23 -12.33
N LEU A 130 6.63 -18.52 -12.64
CA LEU A 130 5.81 -17.83 -11.65
C LEU A 130 4.68 -18.74 -11.15
N PRO A 131 4.32 -18.68 -9.86
CA PRO A 131 3.14 -19.36 -9.36
C PRO A 131 1.87 -18.77 -10.00
N GLU A 132 0.95 -19.65 -10.37
CA GLU A 132 -0.40 -19.25 -10.78
C GLU A 132 -1.13 -18.63 -9.57
N ILE A 133 -1.85 -17.52 -9.78
CA ILE A 133 -2.63 -16.85 -8.75
C ILE A 133 -4.12 -17.09 -8.99
N ASN A 134 -4.72 -17.95 -8.18
CA ASN A 134 -6.10 -18.38 -8.31
C ASN A 134 -7.01 -17.54 -7.41
N VAL A 135 -7.91 -16.74 -8.01
CA VAL A 135 -8.87 -15.91 -7.27
C VAL A 135 -10.21 -16.63 -7.16
N VAL A 136 -10.67 -16.86 -5.93
CA VAL A 136 -11.89 -17.63 -5.61
C VAL A 136 -12.77 -16.91 -4.57
N GLY A 137 -14.01 -17.36 -4.42
CA GLY A 137 -14.96 -16.81 -3.43
C GLY A 137 -15.97 -15.82 -4.04
N HIS A 138 -16.26 -14.73 -3.33
CA HIS A 138 -17.22 -13.70 -3.75
C HIS A 138 -16.57 -12.74 -4.77
N LEU A 139 -16.48 -13.17 -6.02
CA LEU A 139 -15.78 -12.44 -7.09
C LEU A 139 -16.40 -11.08 -7.44
N GLU A 140 -17.72 -10.95 -7.24
CA GLU A 140 -18.49 -9.73 -7.50
C GLU A 140 -18.52 -8.76 -6.31
N ALA A 141 -17.76 -9.04 -5.24
CA ALA A 141 -17.75 -8.23 -4.03
C ALA A 141 -17.29 -6.80 -4.34
N SER A 142 -18.23 -5.86 -4.19
CA SER A 142 -18.03 -4.44 -4.46
C SER A 142 -18.28 -3.60 -3.21
N PHE A 143 -17.37 -2.69 -2.91
CA PHE A 143 -17.45 -1.83 -1.73
C PHE A 143 -16.77 -0.48 -1.96
N PRO A 144 -17.20 0.58 -1.26
CA PRO A 144 -16.49 1.85 -1.30
C PRO A 144 -15.15 1.74 -0.58
N TYR A 145 -14.05 2.13 -1.24
CA TYR A 145 -12.72 2.16 -0.65
C TYR A 145 -11.77 3.14 -1.36
N ILE A 146 -10.63 3.45 -0.74
CA ILE A 146 -9.55 4.20 -1.40
C ILE A 146 -8.68 3.22 -2.19
N LEU A 147 -8.77 3.29 -3.52
CA LEU A 147 -8.17 2.30 -4.42
C LEU A 147 -6.65 2.17 -4.21
N SER A 148 -5.94 3.28 -4.13
CA SER A 148 -4.47 3.31 -3.99
C SER A 148 -3.98 2.63 -2.70
N HIS A 149 -4.78 2.66 -1.63
CA HIS A 149 -4.46 1.98 -0.37
C HIS A 149 -4.65 0.48 -0.50
N LEU A 150 -5.74 0.04 -1.14
CA LEU A 150 -6.00 -1.37 -1.34
C LEU A 150 -4.94 -2.02 -2.25
N GLU A 151 -4.62 -1.36 -3.36
CA GLU A 151 -3.58 -1.81 -4.29
C GLU A 151 -2.20 -1.91 -3.61
N TYR A 152 -1.89 -0.97 -2.70
CA TYR A 152 -0.66 -1.05 -1.92
C TYR A 152 -0.61 -2.31 -1.05
N ILE A 153 -1.65 -2.54 -0.24
CA ILE A 153 -1.71 -3.67 0.70
C ILE A 153 -1.70 -4.99 -0.07
N VAL A 154 -2.61 -5.15 -1.04
CA VAL A 154 -2.72 -6.38 -1.84
C VAL A 154 -1.45 -6.62 -2.64
N GLY A 155 -0.89 -5.58 -3.27
CA GLY A 155 0.37 -5.68 -4.02
C GLY A 155 1.56 -6.11 -3.17
N GLU A 156 1.71 -5.58 -1.94
CA GLU A 156 2.78 -6.01 -1.04
C GLU A 156 2.60 -7.46 -0.56
N LEU A 157 1.37 -7.87 -0.24
CA LEU A 157 1.09 -9.25 0.16
C LEU A 157 1.36 -10.25 -0.97
N LEU A 158 0.83 -9.97 -2.18
CA LEU A 158 1.09 -10.81 -3.36
C LEU A 158 2.57 -10.86 -3.70
N ARG A 159 3.29 -9.73 -3.63
CA ARG A 159 4.74 -9.73 -3.86
C ARG A 159 5.46 -10.64 -2.89
N ASN A 160 5.14 -10.57 -1.59
CA ASN A 160 5.78 -11.41 -0.57
C ASN A 160 5.52 -12.90 -0.85
N SER A 161 4.28 -13.27 -1.17
CA SER A 161 3.91 -14.65 -1.49
C SER A 161 4.59 -15.17 -2.76
N VAL A 162 4.58 -14.40 -3.85
CA VAL A 162 5.26 -14.76 -5.12
C VAL A 162 6.76 -14.91 -4.89
N GLN A 163 7.38 -13.96 -4.20
CA GLN A 163 8.80 -14.00 -3.86
C GLN A 163 9.16 -15.23 -3.03
N ALA A 164 8.37 -15.56 -2.00
CA ALA A 164 8.61 -16.72 -1.15
C ALA A 164 8.55 -18.04 -1.93
N VAL A 165 7.56 -18.19 -2.82
CA VAL A 165 7.43 -19.39 -3.67
C VAL A 165 8.61 -19.53 -4.64
N ILE A 166 9.00 -18.45 -5.32
CA ILE A 166 10.14 -18.45 -6.25
C ILE A 166 11.44 -18.82 -5.52
N GLU A 167 11.73 -18.16 -4.39
CA GLU A 167 12.97 -18.37 -3.66
C GLU A 167 13.05 -19.77 -3.04
N ARG A 168 11.94 -20.29 -2.51
CA ARG A 168 11.88 -21.68 -2.01
C ARG A 168 12.22 -22.66 -3.12
N ARG A 169 11.63 -22.48 -4.30
CA ARG A 169 11.84 -23.35 -5.46
C ARG A 169 13.29 -23.32 -5.96
N GLN A 170 13.88 -22.12 -6.04
CA GLN A 170 15.29 -21.95 -6.40
C GLN A 170 16.24 -22.63 -5.41
N ARG A 171 15.91 -22.64 -4.11
CA ARG A 171 16.68 -23.37 -3.08
C ARG A 171 16.49 -24.88 -3.18
N ALA A 172 15.26 -25.33 -3.42
CA ALA A 172 14.94 -26.77 -3.49
C ALA A 172 15.54 -27.46 -4.71
N LYS A 173 15.82 -26.73 -5.80
CA LYS A 173 16.37 -27.25 -7.08
C LYS A 173 15.72 -28.59 -7.48
N PRO A 174 14.40 -28.61 -7.72
CA PRO A 174 13.67 -29.85 -7.95
C PRO A 174 14.27 -30.63 -9.12
N THR A 175 14.48 -31.93 -8.93
CA THR A 175 15.06 -32.83 -9.93
C THR A 175 14.11 -33.14 -11.09
N ARG A 176 12.82 -32.84 -10.93
CA ARG A 176 11.78 -32.99 -11.95
C ARG A 176 11.12 -31.64 -12.26
N PRO A 177 10.91 -31.31 -13.54
CA PRO A 177 10.13 -30.14 -13.91
C PRO A 177 8.67 -30.36 -13.49
N SER A 178 8.20 -29.53 -12.56
CA SER A 178 6.81 -29.50 -12.07
C SER A 178 6.47 -28.05 -11.79
N PRO A 179 5.32 -27.49 -12.16
CA PRO A 179 5.07 -26.05 -11.97
C PRO A 179 5.19 -25.62 -10.50
N PRO A 180 5.51 -24.34 -10.22
CA PRO A 180 5.45 -23.80 -8.86
C PRO A 180 4.05 -23.98 -8.26
N PRO A 181 3.93 -24.21 -6.94
CA PRO A 181 2.63 -24.32 -6.30
C PRO A 181 1.83 -23.02 -6.46
N PRO A 182 0.52 -23.07 -6.72
CA PRO A 182 -0.29 -21.88 -6.91
C PRO A 182 -0.47 -21.10 -5.60
N ILE A 183 -0.70 -19.81 -5.73
CA ILE A 183 -1.14 -18.92 -4.66
C ILE A 183 -2.66 -18.81 -4.75
N GLU A 184 -3.36 -19.07 -3.65
CA GLU A 184 -4.82 -18.96 -3.59
C GLU A 184 -5.23 -17.64 -2.94
N VAL A 185 -6.04 -16.85 -3.63
CA VAL A 185 -6.63 -15.61 -3.12
C VAL A 185 -8.13 -15.80 -2.94
N THR A 186 -8.60 -15.84 -1.69
CA THR A 186 -10.03 -16.01 -1.37
C THR A 186 -10.66 -14.69 -0.98
N ILE A 187 -11.74 -14.31 -1.66
CA ILE A 187 -12.54 -13.12 -1.34
C ILE A 187 -13.79 -13.55 -0.57
N CYS A 188 -13.98 -13.00 0.62
CA CYS A 188 -15.17 -13.21 1.43
C CYS A 188 -15.88 -11.89 1.71
N GLU A 189 -17.08 -11.71 1.16
CA GLU A 189 -17.93 -10.58 1.48
C GLU A 189 -18.86 -10.92 2.64
N ALA A 190 -18.73 -10.20 3.74
CA ALA A 190 -19.65 -10.20 4.87
C ALA A 190 -20.47 -8.90 4.88
N GLN A 191 -21.45 -8.83 5.78
CA GLN A 191 -22.35 -7.67 5.89
C GLN A 191 -21.58 -6.37 6.15
N GLN A 192 -20.60 -6.41 7.06
CA GLN A 192 -19.84 -5.22 7.48
C GLN A 192 -18.41 -5.16 6.91
N HIS A 193 -17.88 -6.29 6.45
CA HIS A 193 -16.47 -6.48 6.15
C HIS A 193 -16.27 -7.20 4.82
N VAL A 194 -15.17 -6.91 4.14
CA VAL A 194 -14.64 -7.76 3.07
C VAL A 194 -13.32 -8.32 3.53
N ILE A 195 -13.14 -9.63 3.43
CA ILE A 195 -11.93 -10.33 3.84
C ILE A 195 -11.25 -10.87 2.59
N ILE A 196 -9.96 -10.58 2.45
CA ILE A 196 -9.10 -11.12 1.39
C ILE A 196 -8.07 -12.00 2.09
N ARG A 197 -8.14 -13.31 1.83
CA ARG A 197 -7.11 -14.27 2.28
C ARG A 197 -6.16 -14.53 1.12
N ILE A 198 -4.86 -14.39 1.35
CA ILE A 198 -3.80 -14.75 0.39
C ILE A 198 -3.00 -15.89 1.00
N SER A 199 -3.07 -17.08 0.39
CA SER A 199 -2.45 -18.31 0.86
C SER A 199 -1.35 -18.75 -0.10
N ASP A 200 -0.14 -18.90 0.40
CA ASP A 200 1.00 -19.38 -0.39
C ASP A 200 1.60 -20.67 0.18
N GLN A 201 2.47 -21.30 -0.62
CA GLN A 201 3.30 -22.43 -0.22
C GLN A 201 4.79 -22.07 -0.27
N GLY A 202 5.11 -20.83 0.15
CA GLY A 202 6.45 -20.24 0.10
C GLY A 202 7.42 -20.76 1.17
N GLY A 203 6.98 -21.68 2.05
CA GLY A 203 7.82 -22.28 3.09
C GLY A 203 7.63 -21.67 4.48
N GLY A 204 6.74 -20.68 4.64
CA GLY A 204 6.43 -20.07 5.93
C GLY A 204 7.49 -19.08 6.41
N ILE A 205 7.17 -18.41 7.51
CA ILE A 205 8.04 -17.47 8.23
C ILE A 205 8.71 -18.21 9.40
N PRO A 206 10.04 -18.15 9.54
CA PRO A 206 10.77 -18.73 10.67
C PRO A 206 10.31 -18.18 12.02
N ARG A 207 10.29 -19.03 13.05
CA ARG A 207 9.80 -18.67 14.40
C ARG A 207 10.56 -17.52 15.05
N ASP A 208 11.85 -17.41 14.78
CA ASP A 208 12.72 -16.34 15.27
C ASP A 208 12.46 -15.00 14.59
N GLU A 209 11.85 -14.98 13.41
CA GLU A 209 11.45 -13.75 12.71
C GLU A 209 10.08 -13.22 13.17
N LEU A 210 9.16 -14.09 13.61
CA LEU A 210 7.79 -13.72 14.00
C LEU A 210 7.69 -12.54 14.99
N PRO A 211 8.52 -12.43 16.05
CA PRO A 211 8.47 -11.31 16.99
C PRO A 211 8.76 -9.94 16.36
N TYR A 212 9.40 -9.91 15.19
CA TYR A 212 9.86 -8.71 14.52
C TYR A 212 9.04 -8.35 13.28
N LEU A 213 8.04 -9.17 12.94
CA LEU A 213 7.23 -9.06 11.72
C LEU A 213 6.59 -7.67 11.55
N TRP A 214 6.12 -7.10 12.65
CA TRP A 214 5.44 -5.81 12.67
C TRP A 214 6.33 -4.64 13.12
N SER A 215 7.61 -4.90 13.36
CA SER A 215 8.55 -3.89 13.85
C SER A 215 9.18 -3.12 12.69
N PHE A 216 9.25 -1.79 12.83
CA PHE A 216 10.00 -0.94 11.91
C PHE A 216 11.48 -0.85 12.30
N SER A 217 11.78 -1.05 13.57
CA SER A 217 13.11 -0.84 14.17
C SER A 217 13.91 -2.13 14.44
N LYS A 218 13.24 -3.29 14.55
CA LYS A 218 13.84 -4.58 14.93
C LYS A 218 13.90 -5.61 13.79
N GLY A 219 14.73 -6.63 13.99
CA GLY A 219 14.78 -7.86 13.21
C GLY A 219 16.20 -8.25 12.77
N PRO A 220 16.41 -9.53 12.40
CA PRO A 220 17.74 -10.07 12.08
C PRO A 220 18.41 -9.43 10.86
N GLN A 221 17.67 -8.66 10.05
CA GLN A 221 18.15 -8.02 8.81
C GLN A 221 18.14 -6.48 8.88
N SER A 222 18.05 -5.87 10.07
CA SER A 222 17.90 -4.41 10.20
C SER A 222 19.04 -3.60 9.59
N GLU A 223 20.28 -4.12 9.59
CA GLU A 223 21.44 -3.47 8.99
C GLU A 223 21.39 -3.50 7.46
N GLN A 224 21.09 -4.66 6.88
CA GLN A 224 20.86 -4.80 5.44
C GLN A 224 19.66 -3.95 4.95
N ARG A 225 18.60 -3.82 5.77
CA ARG A 225 17.47 -2.93 5.48
C ARG A 225 17.91 -1.46 5.42
N LEU A 226 18.78 -1.02 6.32
CA LEU A 226 19.32 0.35 6.32
C LEU A 226 20.13 0.64 5.05
N GLU A 227 21.01 -0.29 4.66
CA GLU A 227 21.77 -0.17 3.41
C GLU A 227 20.86 -0.11 2.17
N ASN A 228 19.81 -0.94 2.14
CA ASN A 228 18.83 -0.96 1.06
C ASN A 228 18.05 0.35 0.97
N LEU A 229 17.67 0.94 2.11
CA LEU A 229 16.98 2.23 2.16
C LEU A 229 17.83 3.37 1.59
N GLY A 230 19.14 3.36 1.80
CA GLY A 230 20.06 4.32 1.18
C GLY A 230 20.05 4.29 -0.36
N ARG A 231 19.60 3.19 -0.97
CA ARG A 231 19.47 3.02 -2.43
C ARG A 231 18.13 3.52 -2.97
N VAL A 232 17.11 3.68 -2.12
CA VAL A 232 15.75 4.06 -2.52
C VAL A 232 15.66 5.47 -3.10
N PRO A 233 16.31 6.53 -2.54
CA PRO A 233 16.25 7.86 -3.14
C PRO A 233 16.79 7.93 -4.58
N LYS A 234 17.80 7.11 -4.89
CA LYS A 234 18.36 6.99 -6.25
C LYS A 234 17.36 6.32 -7.20
N LEU A 235 16.64 5.31 -6.72
CA LEU A 235 15.58 4.63 -7.46
C LEU A 235 14.32 5.46 -7.59
N ALA A 236 13.92 6.25 -6.59
CA ALA A 236 12.75 7.13 -6.68
C ALA A 236 12.93 8.19 -7.78
N ALA A 237 14.16 8.68 -7.98
CA ALA A 237 14.50 9.58 -9.08
C ALA A 237 14.41 8.88 -10.45
N THR A 238 14.94 7.66 -10.60
CA THR A 238 14.85 6.88 -11.85
C THR A 238 13.44 6.36 -12.12
N MET A 239 12.69 6.01 -11.08
CA MET A 239 11.31 5.53 -11.21
C MET A 239 10.37 6.65 -11.60
N GLN A 240 10.63 7.91 -11.18
CA GLN A 240 9.92 9.09 -11.66
C GLN A 240 9.90 9.19 -13.20
N GLU A 241 10.91 8.67 -13.90
CA GLU A 241 10.99 8.60 -15.37
C GLU A 241 10.22 7.41 -15.97
N LEU A 242 10.05 6.30 -15.23
CA LEU A 242 9.28 5.10 -15.63
C LEU A 242 7.76 5.22 -15.41
N HIS A 243 7.29 6.28 -14.74
CA HIS A 243 5.87 6.50 -14.42
C HIS A 243 4.96 6.65 -15.65
N VAL A 244 5.52 6.83 -16.86
CA VAL A 244 4.76 6.86 -18.12
C VAL A 244 4.00 5.54 -18.38
N SER A 245 4.44 4.42 -17.80
CA SER A 245 3.83 3.09 -18.03
C SER A 245 2.66 2.75 -17.10
N ASP A 246 2.65 3.27 -15.86
CA ASP A 246 1.56 3.00 -14.88
C ASP A 246 0.32 3.87 -15.16
N GLU A 247 0.52 5.03 -15.78
CA GLU A 247 -0.56 5.89 -16.30
C GLU A 247 -1.37 5.21 -17.41
N LEU A 248 -0.75 4.34 -18.22
CA LEU A 248 -1.42 3.59 -19.30
C LEU A 248 -2.35 2.48 -18.77
N GLY A 249 -2.01 1.84 -17.65
CA GLY A 249 -2.86 0.80 -17.04
C GLY A 249 -4.00 1.35 -16.18
N ARG A 250 -3.85 2.59 -15.72
CA ARG A 250 -4.92 3.36 -15.06
C ARG A 250 -5.75 4.19 -16.03
N ALA A 251 -5.31 4.41 -17.28
CA ALA A 251 -6.03 5.24 -18.25
C ALA A 251 -7.49 4.81 -18.49
N ASP A 252 -7.81 3.52 -18.32
CA ASP A 252 -9.18 3.00 -18.43
C ASP A 252 -10.07 3.42 -17.24
N LEU A 253 -9.47 3.70 -16.08
CA LEU A 253 -10.16 4.25 -14.92
C LEU A 253 -9.92 5.77 -14.93
N LYS A 254 -10.96 6.59 -14.87
CA LYS A 254 -10.81 8.06 -14.73
C LYS A 254 -10.28 8.45 -13.34
N THR A 255 -9.17 7.84 -12.89
CA THR A 255 -8.55 8.07 -11.59
C THR A 255 -7.96 9.47 -11.51
N PRO A 256 -8.01 10.13 -10.34
CA PRO A 256 -7.34 11.41 -10.12
C PRO A 256 -5.84 11.32 -10.45
N ASN A 257 -5.30 12.31 -11.17
CA ASN A 257 -3.91 12.33 -11.69
C ASN A 257 -2.81 12.52 -10.61
N TYR A 258 -3.10 12.28 -9.34
CA TYR A 258 -2.15 12.53 -8.27
C TYR A 258 -1.24 11.33 -8.02
N SER A 259 0.07 11.52 -8.23
CA SER A 259 1.08 10.50 -7.94
C SER A 259 1.02 10.06 -6.47
N SER A 260 0.64 8.80 -6.23
CA SER A 260 0.60 8.22 -4.89
C SER A 260 2.01 7.93 -4.38
N SER A 261 2.37 8.37 -3.17
CA SER A 261 3.67 7.99 -2.58
C SER A 261 3.85 6.46 -2.44
N LEU A 262 2.76 5.71 -2.46
CA LEU A 262 2.77 4.25 -2.36
C LEU A 262 3.21 3.57 -3.66
N SER A 263 3.05 4.21 -4.83
CA SER A 263 3.47 3.63 -6.12
C SER A 263 4.98 3.39 -6.17
N SER A 264 5.77 4.34 -5.66
CA SER A 264 7.23 4.21 -5.52
C SER A 264 7.65 3.02 -4.64
N MET A 265 6.78 2.58 -3.73
CA MET A 265 7.01 1.42 -2.89
C MET A 265 6.54 0.13 -3.57
N THR A 266 5.45 0.15 -4.32
CA THR A 266 4.92 -1.02 -5.04
C THR A 266 5.71 -1.37 -6.30
N GLY A 267 6.38 -0.42 -6.94
CA GLY A 267 7.17 -0.67 -8.15
C GLY A 267 8.64 -1.05 -7.92
N ARG A 268 9.09 -1.18 -6.67
CA ARG A 268 10.49 -1.52 -6.36
C ARG A 268 10.84 -2.97 -6.73
N PRO A 269 12.09 -3.26 -7.12
CA PRO A 269 12.54 -4.63 -7.36
C PRO A 269 12.38 -5.55 -6.13
N PRO A 270 11.87 -6.79 -6.25
CA PRO A 270 11.66 -7.73 -5.14
C PRO A 270 12.90 -8.06 -4.31
N ASN A 271 14.09 -7.98 -4.91
CA ASN A 271 15.35 -8.16 -4.19
C ASN A 271 15.69 -6.97 -3.28
N LEU A 272 15.04 -5.80 -3.45
CA LEU A 272 15.20 -4.64 -2.57
C LEU A 272 14.26 -4.73 -1.37
N ARG A 273 14.70 -5.49 -0.37
CA ARG A 273 13.97 -5.69 0.89
C ARG A 273 14.17 -4.52 1.83
N LEU A 274 13.13 -3.69 1.95
CA LEU A 274 13.12 -2.54 2.86
C LEU A 274 12.58 -2.87 4.26
N GLY A 275 11.93 -4.03 4.44
CA GLY A 275 11.32 -4.44 5.71
C GLY A 275 10.11 -3.60 6.15
N MET A 276 9.56 -2.75 5.26
CA MET A 276 8.43 -1.88 5.59
C MET A 276 7.08 -2.38 5.07
N GLY A 277 7.06 -3.31 4.12
CA GLY A 277 5.86 -3.70 3.39
C GLY A 277 4.71 -4.15 4.29
N LEU A 278 4.97 -5.18 5.11
CA LEU A 278 4.00 -5.72 6.05
C LEU A 278 3.57 -4.73 7.15
N PRO A 279 4.49 -4.09 7.92
CA PRO A 279 4.06 -3.19 8.97
C PRO A 279 3.35 -1.94 8.42
N LEU A 280 3.74 -1.43 7.24
CA LEU A 280 3.02 -0.32 6.59
C LEU A 280 1.63 -0.77 6.11
N SER A 281 1.52 -1.96 5.50
CA SER A 281 0.25 -2.54 5.07
C SER A 281 -0.74 -2.66 6.24
N ARG A 282 -0.25 -3.10 7.39
CA ARG A 282 -1.05 -3.18 8.63
C ARG A 282 -1.53 -1.81 9.09
N VAL A 283 -0.66 -0.79 9.10
CA VAL A 283 -1.06 0.59 9.45
C VAL A 283 -2.16 1.11 8.53
N TYR A 284 -2.07 0.85 7.22
CA TYR A 284 -3.11 1.25 6.26
C TYR A 284 -4.43 0.49 6.49
N ALA A 285 -4.40 -0.82 6.74
CA ALA A 285 -5.59 -1.61 7.03
C ALA A 285 -6.30 -1.14 8.32
N GLU A 286 -5.54 -0.99 9.40
CA GLU A 286 -6.07 -0.59 10.71
C GLU A 286 -6.55 0.87 10.74
N TYR A 287 -6.01 1.76 9.88
CA TYR A 287 -6.47 3.14 9.79
C TYR A 287 -7.96 3.21 9.40
N TRP A 288 -8.37 2.35 8.46
CA TRP A 288 -9.75 2.23 7.99
C TRP A 288 -10.57 1.18 8.76
N ALA A 289 -10.25 0.98 10.05
CA ALA A 289 -10.92 0.04 10.95
C ALA A 289 -10.96 -1.42 10.44
N GLY A 290 -10.01 -1.80 9.59
CA GLY A 290 -9.71 -3.16 9.19
C GLY A 290 -8.66 -3.82 10.08
N SER A 291 -8.15 -4.96 9.64
CA SER A 291 -7.02 -5.66 10.27
C SER A 291 -6.18 -6.41 9.23
N LEU A 292 -4.94 -6.71 9.58
CA LEU A 292 -4.06 -7.58 8.80
C LEU A 292 -3.41 -8.59 9.74
N GLU A 293 -3.71 -9.86 9.54
CA GLU A 293 -3.23 -10.98 10.35
C GLU A 293 -2.49 -11.98 9.47
N LEU A 294 -1.41 -12.57 9.98
CA LEU A 294 -0.66 -13.61 9.27
C LEU A 294 -0.63 -14.90 10.10
N HIS A 295 -0.92 -16.02 9.46
CA HIS A 295 -0.75 -17.37 10.01
C HIS A 295 0.34 -18.09 9.23
N SER A 296 1.51 -18.22 9.87
CA SER A 296 2.67 -18.91 9.29
C SER A 296 2.66 -20.39 9.67
N LEU A 297 2.78 -21.25 8.66
CA LEU A 297 3.08 -22.67 8.81
C LEU A 297 4.54 -22.88 8.35
N GLU A 298 5.47 -22.76 9.29
CA GLU A 298 6.91 -22.94 9.03
C GLU A 298 7.19 -24.30 8.35
N GLY A 299 7.88 -24.25 7.21
CA GLY A 299 8.12 -25.40 6.32
C GLY A 299 7.05 -25.60 5.23
N TYR A 300 5.91 -24.93 5.33
CA TYR A 300 4.81 -25.04 4.37
C TYR A 300 4.49 -23.73 3.65
N GLY A 301 4.03 -22.70 4.35
CA GLY A 301 3.44 -21.53 3.71
C GLY A 301 2.91 -20.49 4.69
N VAL A 302 2.28 -19.44 4.16
CA VAL A 302 1.65 -18.37 4.95
C VAL A 302 0.24 -18.10 4.43
N ASP A 303 -0.70 -17.95 5.37
CA ASP A 303 -2.00 -17.35 5.11
C ASP A 303 -2.03 -15.92 5.65
N ALA A 304 -2.20 -14.95 4.75
CA ALA A 304 -2.42 -13.55 5.09
C ALA A 304 -3.90 -13.21 5.02
N PHE A 305 -4.49 -12.74 6.13
CA PHE A 305 -5.88 -12.32 6.23
C PHE A 305 -5.95 -10.79 6.32
N LEU A 306 -6.40 -10.16 5.24
CA LEU A 306 -6.72 -8.74 5.20
C LEU A 306 -8.23 -8.58 5.42
N GLN A 307 -8.63 -8.01 6.56
CA GLN A 307 -10.01 -7.61 6.81
C GLN A 307 -10.17 -6.12 6.51
N ILE A 308 -11.13 -5.80 5.66
CA ILE A 308 -11.46 -4.45 5.23
C ILE A 308 -12.83 -4.09 5.82
N SER A 309 -12.94 -2.97 6.52
CA SER A 309 -14.25 -2.40 6.84
C SER A 309 -14.77 -1.67 5.61
N LYS A 310 -16.02 -1.93 5.21
CA LYS A 310 -16.66 -1.12 4.17
C LYS A 310 -16.71 0.34 4.68
N LEU A 311 -16.29 1.30 3.86
CA LEU A 311 -16.30 2.71 4.27
C LEU A 311 -17.72 3.15 4.65
N GLY A 312 -17.84 3.93 5.73
CA GLY A 312 -19.13 4.38 6.27
C GLY A 312 -19.74 3.46 7.34
N ASN A 313 -19.22 2.25 7.55
CA ASN A 313 -19.73 1.34 8.58
C ASN A 313 -19.09 1.58 9.97
N LYS A 314 -17.87 2.12 10.02
CA LYS A 314 -17.10 2.36 11.25
C LYS A 314 -16.29 3.64 11.10
N ASN A 315 -16.03 4.33 12.22
CA ASN A 315 -15.15 5.49 12.27
C ASN A 315 -13.68 5.09 12.06
N GLU A 316 -12.89 5.98 11.49
CA GLU A 316 -11.44 5.81 11.33
C GLU A 316 -10.74 5.75 12.70
N GLN A 317 -9.69 4.93 12.81
CA GLN A 317 -8.93 4.78 14.04
C GLN A 317 -7.80 5.82 14.12
N LEU A 318 -8.15 7.01 14.61
CA LEU A 318 -7.23 8.12 14.83
C LEU A 318 -6.67 8.10 16.26
N THR A 319 -5.35 8.22 16.41
CA THR A 319 -4.75 8.64 17.68
C THR A 319 -5.08 10.12 17.91
N THR A 320 -5.78 10.41 19.00
CA THR A 320 -6.09 11.79 19.38
C THR A 320 -4.85 12.48 19.92
N ARG A 321 -4.78 13.81 19.78
CA ARG A 321 -3.69 14.61 20.37
C ARG A 321 -3.60 14.42 21.89
N ALA A 322 -4.75 14.26 22.56
CA ALA A 322 -4.82 13.91 23.98
C ALA A 322 -4.13 12.55 24.30
N THR A 323 -4.27 11.54 23.44
CA THR A 323 -3.55 10.27 23.59
C THR A 323 -2.06 10.34 23.22
N MET A 324 -1.64 11.34 22.45
CA MET A 324 -0.22 11.56 22.12
C MET A 324 0.52 12.31 23.24
N ASP A 325 -0.17 13.24 23.91
CA ASP A 325 0.38 14.07 25.00
C ASP A 325 0.31 13.38 26.39
N ALA A 326 -0.36 12.23 26.48
CA ALA A 326 -0.50 11.43 27.72
C ALA A 326 0.68 10.44 27.96
N VAL A 327 1.81 10.65 27.28
CA VAL A 327 3.04 9.83 27.37
C VAL A 327 4.16 10.73 27.87
#